data_AF-A0A953LTR9-F1
#
_entry.id   AF-A0A953LTR9-F1
#
_cell.length_a   1.000
_cell.length_b   1.000
_cell.length_c   1.000
_cell.angle_alpha   90.00
_cell.angle_beta   90.00
_cell.angle_gamma   90.00
#
_symmetry.space_group_name_H-M   'P 1'
#
loop_
_entity.id
_entity.type
_entity.pdbx_description
1 polymer ?
#
loop_
_entity_poly.entity_id
_entity_poly.type
_entity_poly.pdbx_seq_one_letter_code
_entity_poly.pdbx_strand_id
1 'polypeptide(L)'
;GPAELDKAILDALLRAQGLDIFTGLKQNVAGLDARITPDIDAAIIDNFLSSRTPASRVLVRHTVGMLDPLEDLKTIHTDTGCRYFKIKLSGDPTTDRARLVKIIQALNDFRIDYRLTLDANEQYPSHKALAALVDALLNDEGFEAVAQHLLYIEQPLPREMTFDLPLGDLGKSFAFIIDEADSSYDAFPRALKLGYRGISSKSCKGIYKSLINGARAAYWNAMDTARAFVTAEDLTCQAGLAIQQDTALVAFHGIIHAERNGHHYVNGFSNVSDAEAHEFLRAHPDLYEQGKDAVQLAVRDGAIKFSSLGAAPGFASGVDPRHVGQKATEIQPEILKDYGT
;
A
#
# COMPACT_ATOMS: atom_id res chain seq x y z
N GLY A 1 14.55 4.16 -9.01
CA GLY A 1 15.54 3.40 -8.22
C GLY A 1 15.57 1.95 -8.67
N PRO A 2 16.26 1.04 -7.96
CA PRO A 2 16.37 -0.39 -8.33
C PRO A 2 15.02 -1.07 -8.57
N ALA A 3 13.99 -0.73 -7.79
CA ALA A 3 12.64 -1.29 -7.97
C ALA A 3 12.05 -1.03 -9.36
N GLU A 4 12.36 0.10 -10.02
CA GLU A 4 11.87 0.36 -11.38
C GLU A 4 12.54 -0.58 -12.40
N LEU A 5 13.82 -0.89 -12.20
CA LEU A 5 14.53 -1.86 -13.04
C LEU A 5 13.97 -3.27 -12.82
N ASP A 6 13.71 -3.67 -11.57
CA ASP A 6 13.11 -4.96 -11.25
C ASP A 6 11.74 -5.14 -11.94
N LYS A 7 10.89 -4.10 -11.88
CA LYS A 7 9.57 -4.11 -12.54
C LYS A 7 9.70 -4.21 -14.06
N ALA A 8 10.64 -3.47 -14.67
CA ALA A 8 10.87 -3.52 -16.11
C ALA A 8 11.43 -4.88 -16.58
N ILE A 9 12.35 -5.47 -15.82
CA ILE A 9 12.90 -6.81 -16.10
C ILE A 9 11.79 -7.86 -15.99
N LEU A 10 10.98 -7.81 -14.93
CA LEU A 10 9.87 -8.74 -14.76
C LEU A 10 8.83 -8.57 -15.88
N ASP A 11 8.46 -7.33 -16.23
CA ASP A 11 7.55 -7.06 -17.36
C ASP A 11 8.07 -7.67 -18.67
N ALA A 12 9.34 -7.43 -19.00
CA ALA A 12 9.96 -7.98 -20.21
C ALA A 12 10.00 -9.51 -20.21
N LEU A 13 10.34 -10.13 -19.07
CA LEU A 13 10.39 -11.58 -18.92
C LEU A 13 8.99 -12.22 -19.10
N LEU A 14 7.97 -11.64 -18.46
CA LEU A 14 6.58 -12.08 -18.58
C LEU A 14 6.08 -11.96 -20.03
N ARG A 15 6.37 -10.84 -20.70
CA ARG A 15 6.03 -10.65 -22.12
C ARG A 15 6.72 -11.65 -23.02
N ALA A 16 8.01 -11.92 -22.79
CA ALA A 16 8.77 -12.90 -23.58
C ALA A 16 8.20 -14.33 -23.46
N GLN A 17 7.59 -14.64 -22.32
CA GLN A 17 6.93 -15.93 -22.08
C GLN A 17 5.43 -15.94 -22.42
N GLY A 18 4.86 -14.80 -22.81
CA GLY A 18 3.42 -14.67 -23.09
C GLY A 18 2.54 -14.85 -21.83
N LEU A 19 3.06 -14.53 -20.64
CA LEU A 19 2.37 -14.71 -19.36
C LEU A 19 1.94 -13.38 -18.76
N ASP A 20 0.75 -13.35 -18.15
CA ASP A 20 0.35 -12.25 -17.27
C ASP A 20 1.06 -12.32 -15.92
N ILE A 21 1.04 -11.21 -15.18
CA ILE A 21 1.68 -11.10 -13.86
C ILE A 21 1.23 -12.16 -12.86
N PHE A 22 -0.05 -12.50 -12.81
CA PHE A 22 -0.56 -13.45 -11.81
C PHE A 22 -0.12 -14.87 -12.14
N THR A 23 -0.23 -15.28 -13.40
CA THR A 23 0.22 -16.61 -13.84
C THR A 23 1.74 -16.73 -13.70
N GLY A 24 2.50 -15.72 -14.14
CA GLY A 24 3.95 -15.75 -14.07
C GLY A 24 4.49 -15.77 -12.64
N LEU A 25 3.89 -15.02 -11.71
CA LEU A 25 4.27 -15.10 -10.30
C LEU A 25 3.91 -16.45 -9.67
N LYS A 26 2.75 -17.05 -9.99
CA LYS A 26 2.38 -18.40 -9.52
C LYS A 26 3.36 -19.48 -9.97
N GLN A 27 3.88 -19.35 -11.19
CA GLN A 27 4.86 -20.25 -11.78
C GLN A 27 6.30 -19.93 -11.34
N ASN A 28 6.48 -18.94 -10.46
CA ASN A 28 7.78 -18.45 -10.03
C ASN A 28 8.72 -18.12 -11.20
N VAL A 29 8.18 -17.52 -12.28
CA VAL A 29 8.95 -17.12 -13.47
C VAL A 29 10.09 -16.15 -13.10
N ALA A 30 9.86 -15.34 -12.06
CA ALA A 30 10.85 -14.43 -11.51
C ALA A 30 12.07 -15.13 -10.86
N GLY A 31 11.99 -16.43 -10.58
CA GLY A 31 13.09 -17.20 -9.99
C GLY A 31 13.39 -16.82 -8.54
N LEU A 32 12.35 -16.54 -7.73
CA LEU A 32 12.54 -16.34 -6.30
C LEU A 32 13.05 -17.64 -5.67
N ASP A 33 14.11 -17.53 -4.86
CA ASP A 33 14.68 -18.64 -4.11
C ASP A 33 15.03 -18.20 -2.68
N ALA A 34 15.55 -19.15 -1.90
CA ALA A 34 15.79 -18.97 -0.48
C ALA A 34 17.22 -18.52 -0.11
N ARG A 35 18.05 -18.07 -1.08
CA ARG A 35 19.48 -17.77 -0.82
C ARG A 35 19.70 -16.67 0.24
N ILE A 36 18.71 -15.80 0.43
CA ILE A 36 18.76 -14.66 1.35
C ILE A 36 17.72 -14.76 2.48
N THR A 37 17.09 -15.92 2.65
CA THR A 37 16.03 -16.16 3.64
C THR A 37 16.43 -17.30 4.57
N PRO A 38 17.30 -17.09 5.56
CA PRO A 38 17.71 -18.16 6.49
C PRO A 38 16.55 -18.70 7.35
N ASP A 39 15.41 -18.01 7.35
CA ASP A 39 14.22 -18.31 8.14
C ASP A 39 13.12 -19.10 7.40
N ILE A 40 13.17 -19.19 6.07
CA ILE A 40 12.24 -19.97 5.24
C ILE A 40 12.98 -20.61 4.05
N ASP A 41 12.55 -21.80 3.62
CA ASP A 41 13.14 -22.51 2.48
C ASP A 41 12.42 -22.23 1.15
N ALA A 42 12.96 -22.77 0.06
CA ALA A 42 12.41 -22.59 -1.29
C ALA A 42 11.01 -23.20 -1.43
N ALA A 43 10.72 -24.31 -0.73
CA ALA A 43 9.42 -24.95 -0.80
C ALA A 43 8.32 -24.08 -0.18
N ILE A 44 8.63 -23.34 0.89
CA ILE A 44 7.73 -22.36 1.49
C ILE A 44 7.42 -21.23 0.49
N ILE A 45 8.43 -20.72 -0.21
CA ILE A 45 8.27 -19.66 -1.22
C ILE A 45 7.39 -20.17 -2.38
N ASP A 46 7.71 -21.33 -2.95
CA ASP A 46 6.96 -21.91 -4.07
C ASP A 46 5.51 -22.24 -3.67
N ASN A 47 5.27 -22.75 -2.47
CA ASN A 47 3.93 -22.99 -1.94
C ASN A 47 3.14 -21.68 -1.76
N PHE A 48 3.79 -20.62 -1.27
CA PHE A 48 3.15 -19.31 -1.17
C PHE A 48 2.71 -18.81 -2.55
N LEU A 49 3.63 -18.78 -3.52
CA LEU A 49 3.38 -18.27 -4.88
C LEU A 49 2.28 -19.06 -5.61
N SER A 50 2.39 -20.39 -5.63
CA SER A 50 1.46 -21.27 -6.36
C SER A 50 0.06 -21.30 -5.76
N SER A 51 -0.07 -21.10 -4.43
CA SER A 51 -1.37 -21.11 -3.73
C SER A 51 -2.15 -19.79 -3.84
N ARG A 52 -1.55 -18.72 -4.37
CA ARG A 52 -2.23 -17.41 -4.43
C ARG A 52 -3.46 -17.47 -5.31
N THR A 53 -4.53 -16.82 -4.87
CA THR A 53 -5.69 -16.53 -5.70
C THR A 53 -5.90 -15.02 -5.64
N PRO A 54 -5.61 -14.29 -6.73
CA PRO A 54 -5.75 -12.84 -6.72
C PRO A 54 -7.18 -12.43 -6.35
N ALA A 55 -7.31 -11.40 -5.52
CA ALA A 55 -8.61 -10.81 -5.25
C ALA A 55 -9.22 -10.25 -6.55
N SER A 56 -10.54 -10.03 -6.59
CA SER A 56 -11.20 -9.40 -7.75
C SER A 56 -11.39 -7.89 -7.60
N ARG A 57 -11.19 -7.38 -6.38
CA ARG A 57 -11.28 -5.98 -6.00
C ARG A 57 -10.46 -5.72 -4.74
N VAL A 58 -10.10 -4.46 -4.52
CA VAL A 58 -9.38 -3.98 -3.33
C VAL A 58 -10.12 -2.75 -2.82
N LEU A 59 -10.44 -2.74 -1.54
CA LEU A 59 -11.06 -1.60 -0.87
C LEU A 59 -10.03 -0.47 -0.76
N VAL A 60 -10.41 0.74 -1.16
CA VAL A 60 -9.58 1.92 -1.04
C VAL A 60 -9.61 2.40 0.40
N ARG A 61 -8.42 2.57 0.96
CA ARG A 61 -8.21 3.27 2.21
C ARG A 61 -7.84 4.72 1.90
N HIS A 62 -8.75 5.62 2.24
CA HIS A 62 -8.59 7.05 2.04
C HIS A 62 -7.67 7.64 3.11
N THR A 63 -6.60 8.34 2.69
CA THR A 63 -5.67 8.99 3.61
C THR A 63 -6.21 10.35 4.06
N VAL A 64 -6.33 10.54 5.37
CA VAL A 64 -6.72 11.78 6.05
C VAL A 64 -5.46 12.44 6.61
N GLY A 65 -4.91 13.37 5.83
CA GLY A 65 -3.76 14.19 6.16
C GLY A 65 -4.00 15.15 7.32
N MET A 66 -2.91 15.72 7.85
CA MET A 66 -2.95 16.60 9.03
C MET A 66 -3.75 17.89 8.79
N LEU A 67 -3.82 18.35 7.54
CA LEU A 67 -4.48 19.58 7.14
C LEU A 67 -5.83 19.34 6.43
N ASP A 68 -6.24 18.08 6.28
CA ASP A 68 -7.45 17.75 5.55
C ASP A 68 -8.68 18.08 6.40
N PRO A 69 -9.70 18.76 5.81
CA PRO A 69 -10.94 19.07 6.50
C PRO A 69 -11.71 17.78 6.85
N LEU A 70 -12.15 17.67 8.10
CA LEU A 70 -12.84 16.45 8.57
C LEU A 70 -14.28 16.37 8.07
N GLU A 71 -14.88 17.51 7.76
CA GLU A 71 -16.22 17.62 7.18
C GLU A 71 -16.34 16.92 5.81
N ASP A 72 -15.23 16.80 5.07
CA ASP A 72 -15.22 16.18 3.74
C ASP A 72 -15.29 14.66 3.81
N LEU A 73 -15.01 14.04 4.96
CA LEU A 73 -15.04 12.59 5.12
C LEU A 73 -16.41 11.98 4.76
N LYS A 74 -17.50 12.72 5.02
CA LYS A 74 -18.85 12.29 4.66
C LYS A 74 -19.08 12.36 3.15
N THR A 75 -18.60 13.41 2.51
CA THR A 75 -18.64 13.59 1.06
C THR A 75 -17.83 12.50 0.37
N ILE A 76 -16.60 12.25 0.83
CA ILE A 76 -15.76 11.15 0.35
C ILE A 76 -16.48 9.82 0.44
N HIS A 77 -17.10 9.50 1.57
CA HIS A 77 -17.90 8.27 1.71
C HIS A 77 -19.08 8.23 0.73
N THR A 78 -19.82 9.34 0.60
CA THR A 78 -21.01 9.41 -0.26
C THR A 78 -20.67 9.25 -1.73
N ASP A 79 -19.57 9.87 -2.18
CA ASP A 79 -19.17 9.88 -3.58
C ASP A 79 -18.48 8.57 -4.00
N THR A 80 -17.69 7.99 -3.12
CA THR A 80 -16.83 6.83 -3.47
C THR A 80 -17.28 5.52 -2.84
N GLY A 81 -18.03 5.56 -1.75
CA GLY A 81 -18.36 4.41 -0.90
C GLY A 81 -17.24 4.00 0.07
N CYS A 82 -16.15 4.77 0.19
CA CYS A 82 -15.01 4.46 1.06
C CYS A 82 -15.41 4.26 2.53
N ARG A 83 -14.85 3.22 3.15
CA ARG A 83 -15.08 2.84 4.57
C ARG A 83 -13.78 2.57 5.33
N TYR A 84 -12.64 2.69 4.67
CA TYR A 84 -11.32 2.49 5.24
C TYR A 84 -10.62 3.84 5.23
N PHE A 85 -10.07 4.24 6.37
CA PHE A 85 -9.40 5.52 6.52
C PHE A 85 -8.00 5.34 7.13
N LYS A 86 -7.00 5.98 6.53
CA LYS A 86 -5.64 6.06 7.06
C LYS A 86 -5.44 7.44 7.66
N ILE A 87 -5.26 7.50 8.96
CA ILE A 87 -5.17 8.77 9.69
C ILE A 87 -3.70 9.07 9.93
N LYS A 88 -3.20 10.16 9.32
CA LYS A 88 -1.84 10.66 9.60
C LYS A 88 -1.78 11.21 11.02
N LEU A 89 -0.68 10.95 11.73
CA LEU A 89 -0.41 11.43 13.08
C LEU A 89 0.75 12.43 13.07
N SER A 90 0.80 13.32 14.07
CA SER A 90 1.88 14.29 14.22
C SER A 90 3.02 13.82 15.11
N GLY A 91 2.86 12.72 15.87
CA GLY A 91 3.86 12.23 16.82
C GLY A 91 3.80 12.90 18.20
N ASP A 92 2.82 13.79 18.41
CA ASP A 92 2.54 14.42 19.70
C ASP A 92 1.27 13.79 20.30
N PRO A 93 1.37 13.02 21.41
CA PRO A 93 0.23 12.28 21.95
C PRO A 93 -0.98 13.16 22.27
N THR A 94 -0.76 14.40 22.72
CA THR A 94 -1.84 15.31 23.11
C THR A 94 -2.61 15.80 21.87
N THR A 95 -1.87 16.23 20.86
CA THR A 95 -2.41 16.71 19.58
C THR A 95 -3.12 15.57 18.84
N ASP A 96 -2.48 14.40 18.78
CA ASP A 96 -3.02 13.22 18.11
C ASP A 96 -4.30 12.73 18.79
N ARG A 97 -4.33 12.65 20.14
CA ARG A 97 -5.54 12.34 20.91
C ARG A 97 -6.69 13.29 20.56
N ALA A 98 -6.45 14.60 20.64
CA ALA A 98 -7.48 15.61 20.38
C ALA A 98 -8.02 15.53 18.94
N ARG A 99 -7.16 15.23 17.97
CA ARG A 99 -7.56 15.04 16.57
C ARG A 99 -8.33 13.74 16.36
N LEU A 100 -7.87 12.64 16.94
CA LEU A 100 -8.51 11.33 16.78
C LEU A 100 -9.92 11.29 17.37
N VAL A 101 -10.16 11.94 18.52
CA VAL A 101 -11.53 12.07 19.08
C VAL A 101 -12.48 12.73 18.08
N LYS A 102 -12.04 13.82 17.44
CA LYS A 102 -12.86 14.53 16.43
C LYS A 102 -13.14 13.67 15.20
N ILE A 103 -12.13 12.93 14.73
CA ILE A 103 -12.27 12.02 13.57
C ILE A 103 -13.24 10.89 13.91
N ILE A 104 -13.09 10.25 15.06
CA ILE A 104 -13.97 9.16 15.49
C ILE A 104 -15.41 9.66 15.64
N GLN A 105 -15.61 10.83 16.24
CA GLN A 105 -16.94 11.46 16.32
C GLN A 105 -17.54 11.68 14.93
N ALA A 106 -16.79 12.27 14.00
CA ALA A 106 -17.25 12.49 12.63
C ALA A 106 -17.60 11.18 11.92
N LEU A 107 -16.77 10.14 12.03
CA LEU A 107 -17.03 8.84 11.42
C LEU A 107 -18.23 8.11 12.06
N ASN A 108 -18.42 8.24 13.37
CA ASN A 108 -19.57 7.65 14.07
C ASN A 108 -20.89 8.30 13.61
N ASP A 109 -20.89 9.60 13.29
CA ASP A 109 -22.06 10.30 12.76
C ASP A 109 -22.51 9.77 11.39
N PHE A 110 -21.63 9.09 10.64
CA PHE A 110 -21.98 8.49 9.35
C PHE A 110 -22.89 7.27 9.53
N ARG A 111 -22.89 6.64 10.71
CA ARG A 111 -23.61 5.39 11.03
C ARG A 111 -23.27 4.26 10.05
N ILE A 112 -21.98 4.13 9.74
CA ILE A 112 -21.44 3.08 8.88
C ILE A 112 -20.45 2.21 9.63
N ASP A 113 -20.28 0.95 9.21
CA ASP A 113 -19.09 0.19 9.60
C ASP A 113 -17.87 0.76 8.85
N TYR A 114 -16.81 1.08 9.59
CA TYR A 114 -15.55 1.62 9.09
C TYR A 114 -14.33 0.98 9.74
N ARG A 115 -13.18 1.11 9.10
CA ARG A 115 -11.88 0.66 9.60
C ARG A 115 -10.84 1.77 9.55
N LEU A 116 -9.95 1.79 10.52
CA LEU A 116 -8.90 2.78 10.68
C LEU A 116 -7.52 2.12 10.60
N THR A 117 -6.56 2.86 10.04
CA THR A 117 -5.14 2.66 10.32
C THR A 117 -4.58 3.99 10.77
N LEU A 118 -3.63 3.97 11.69
CA LEU A 118 -2.90 5.18 12.08
C LEU A 118 -1.52 5.13 11.47
N ASP A 119 -1.03 6.25 10.97
CA ASP A 119 0.30 6.34 10.37
C ASP A 119 1.04 7.54 10.94
N ALA A 120 2.07 7.25 11.73
CA ALA A 120 2.88 8.29 12.33
C ALA A 120 4.08 8.67 11.50
N ASN A 121 4.42 7.95 10.43
CA ASN A 121 5.47 8.32 9.50
C ASN A 121 6.79 8.73 10.22
N GLU A 122 7.21 7.94 11.21
CA GLU A 122 8.41 8.15 12.06
C GLU A 122 8.33 9.27 13.12
N GLN A 123 7.17 9.85 13.37
CA GLN A 123 7.06 11.09 14.16
C GLN A 123 7.11 10.92 15.68
N TYR A 124 6.84 9.74 16.27
CA TYR A 124 6.91 9.61 17.73
C TYR A 124 8.37 9.60 18.21
N PRO A 125 8.78 10.57 19.05
CA PRO A 125 10.20 10.76 19.38
C PRO A 125 10.75 9.71 20.36
N SER A 126 9.88 8.90 20.97
CA SER A 126 10.29 7.89 21.94
C SER A 126 9.21 6.83 22.18
N HIS A 127 9.64 5.69 22.74
CA HIS A 127 8.72 4.67 23.26
C HIS A 127 7.76 5.22 24.32
N LYS A 128 8.20 6.20 25.13
CA LYS A 128 7.34 6.84 26.13
C LYS A 128 6.21 7.65 25.47
N ALA A 129 6.51 8.39 24.41
CA ALA A 129 5.50 9.13 23.66
C ALA A 129 4.52 8.17 22.99
N LEU A 130 5.03 7.10 22.36
CA LEU A 130 4.19 6.07 21.76
C LEU A 130 3.28 5.39 22.79
N ALA A 131 3.81 5.08 23.98
CA ALA A 131 3.03 4.51 25.07
C ALA A 131 1.91 5.45 25.54
N ALA A 132 2.13 6.77 25.54
CA ALA A 132 1.10 7.75 25.87
C ALA A 132 -0.04 7.77 24.83
N LEU A 133 0.25 7.61 23.53
CA LEU A 133 -0.81 7.43 22.53
C LEU A 133 -1.61 6.15 22.81
N VAL A 134 -0.93 5.03 23.05
CA VAL A 134 -1.59 3.74 23.28
C VAL A 134 -2.44 3.77 24.55
N ASP A 135 -1.94 4.41 25.61
CA ASP A 135 -2.69 4.62 26.85
C ASP A 135 -3.98 5.41 26.59
N ALA A 136 -3.89 6.51 25.83
CA ALA A 136 -5.06 7.29 25.43
C ALA A 136 -6.07 6.44 24.64
N LEU A 137 -5.61 5.68 23.64
CA LEU A 137 -6.48 4.81 22.84
C LEU A 137 -7.20 3.71 23.66
N LEU A 138 -6.64 3.30 24.79
CA LEU A 138 -7.22 2.26 25.65
C LEU A 138 -8.13 2.83 26.75
N ASN A 139 -7.80 4.00 27.28
CA ASN A 139 -8.32 4.46 28.56
C ASN A 139 -9.11 5.78 28.49
N ASP A 140 -8.96 6.57 27.42
CA ASP A 140 -9.64 7.87 27.33
C ASP A 140 -11.07 7.76 26.78
N GLU A 141 -11.92 8.67 27.25
CA GLU A 141 -13.28 8.87 26.72
C GLU A 141 -13.26 9.22 25.23
N GLY A 142 -14.16 8.59 24.47
CA GLY A 142 -14.28 8.74 23.02
C GLY A 142 -13.54 7.68 22.20
N PHE A 143 -12.81 6.76 22.86
CA PHE A 143 -12.11 5.65 22.21
C PHE A 143 -12.69 4.26 22.54
N GLU A 144 -13.87 4.20 23.14
CA GLU A 144 -14.46 2.96 23.66
C GLU A 144 -14.58 1.85 22.58
N ALA A 145 -14.83 2.25 21.33
CA ALA A 145 -14.94 1.34 20.19
C ALA A 145 -13.67 1.27 19.33
N VAL A 146 -12.61 2.04 19.62
CA VAL A 146 -11.47 2.19 18.70
C VAL A 146 -10.77 0.85 18.43
N ALA A 147 -10.68 -0.02 19.44
CA ALA A 147 -10.08 -1.34 19.30
C ALA A 147 -10.82 -2.25 18.30
N GLN A 148 -12.09 -1.98 18.01
CA GLN A 148 -12.88 -2.72 17.02
C GLN A 148 -12.68 -2.18 15.60
N HIS A 149 -12.31 -0.89 15.47
CA HIS A 149 -12.14 -0.21 14.18
C HIS A 149 -10.68 -0.14 13.73
N LEU A 150 -9.73 -0.07 14.66
CA LEU A 150 -8.30 0.11 14.38
C LEU A 150 -7.64 -1.21 13.97
N LEU A 151 -7.11 -1.25 12.75
CA LEU A 151 -6.43 -2.41 12.19
C LEU A 151 -4.96 -2.47 12.63
N TYR A 152 -4.24 -1.35 12.55
CA TYR A 152 -2.83 -1.24 12.93
C TYR A 152 -2.34 0.20 13.01
N ILE A 153 -1.15 0.35 13.62
CA ILE A 153 -0.37 1.59 13.68
C ILE A 153 0.91 1.40 12.85
N GLU A 154 1.12 2.27 11.87
CA GLU A 154 2.22 2.24 10.91
C GLU A 154 3.38 3.14 11.33
N GLN A 155 4.59 2.57 11.23
CA GLN A 155 5.89 3.18 11.48
C GLN A 155 5.84 4.27 12.57
N PRO A 156 5.52 3.89 13.83
CA PRO A 156 5.34 4.89 14.88
C PRO A 156 6.63 5.66 15.19
N LEU A 157 7.75 4.95 15.22
CA LEU A 157 9.07 5.44 15.65
C LEU A 157 9.97 5.69 14.44
N PRO A 158 11.01 6.54 14.58
CA PRO A 158 12.09 6.64 13.62
C PRO A 158 12.68 5.27 13.25
N ARG A 159 13.01 5.06 11.99
CA ARG A 159 13.61 3.81 11.48
C ARG A 159 14.88 3.43 12.22
N GLU A 160 15.65 4.43 12.64
CA GLU A 160 16.87 4.25 13.43
C GLU A 160 16.58 3.68 14.82
N MET A 161 15.43 4.02 15.41
CA MET A 161 15.01 3.57 16.75
C MET A 161 14.14 2.31 16.72
N THR A 162 13.60 1.96 15.56
CA THR A 162 12.61 0.87 15.40
C THR A 162 13.11 -0.48 15.92
N PHE A 163 14.42 -0.69 15.85
CA PHE A 163 15.04 -1.96 16.24
C PHE A 163 15.74 -1.94 17.62
N ASP A 164 15.67 -0.82 18.34
CA ASP A 164 16.42 -0.64 19.60
C ASP A 164 15.77 -1.35 20.77
N LEU A 165 14.43 -1.31 20.86
CA LEU A 165 13.67 -1.82 21.99
C LEU A 165 12.46 -2.65 21.53
N PRO A 166 12.12 -3.74 22.25
CA PRO A 166 10.86 -4.43 22.04
C PRO A 166 9.67 -3.53 22.41
N LEU A 167 8.57 -3.63 21.65
CA LEU A 167 7.32 -2.95 21.92
C LEU A 167 6.64 -3.41 23.23
N GLY A 168 6.98 -4.60 23.73
CA GLY A 168 6.46 -5.14 24.99
C GLY A 168 4.93 -5.21 25.00
N ASP A 169 4.30 -4.59 25.99
CA ASP A 169 2.84 -4.58 26.13
C ASP A 169 2.13 -3.77 25.03
N LEU A 170 2.80 -2.78 24.41
CA LEU A 170 2.22 -2.01 23.30
C LEU A 170 1.84 -2.95 22.15
N GLY A 171 2.77 -3.83 21.75
CA GLY A 171 2.56 -4.83 20.69
C GLY A 171 1.60 -5.98 21.06
N LYS A 172 1.07 -5.99 22.29
CA LYS A 172 -0.05 -6.85 22.71
C LYS A 172 -1.39 -6.13 22.57
N SER A 173 -1.41 -4.81 22.82
CA SER A 173 -2.61 -3.98 22.75
C SER A 173 -3.07 -3.71 21.32
N PHE A 174 -2.14 -3.37 20.43
CA PHE A 174 -2.43 -3.09 19.02
C PHE A 174 -1.41 -3.76 18.09
N ALA A 175 -1.80 -3.96 16.83
CA ALA A 175 -0.87 -4.38 15.80
C ALA A 175 -0.04 -3.18 15.32
N PHE A 176 1.27 -3.38 15.21
CA PHE A 176 2.21 -2.40 14.67
C PHE A 176 2.86 -2.94 13.40
N ILE A 177 3.06 -2.07 12.42
CA ILE A 177 3.79 -2.39 11.20
C ILE A 177 5.01 -1.51 11.01
N ILE A 178 5.99 -2.02 10.26
CA ILE A 178 7.11 -1.23 9.76
C ILE A 178 6.88 -0.80 8.30
N ASP A 179 7.28 0.42 7.96
CA ASP A 179 7.31 0.94 6.59
C ASP A 179 8.70 1.50 6.26
N GLU A 180 9.11 2.64 6.79
CA GLU A 180 10.43 3.22 6.53
C GLU A 180 11.59 2.39 7.10
N ALA A 181 11.34 1.60 8.15
CA ALA A 181 12.32 0.66 8.69
C ALA A 181 12.51 -0.60 7.83
N ASP A 182 11.69 -0.83 6.79
CA ASP A 182 11.89 -1.88 5.78
C ASP A 182 13.07 -1.56 4.84
N SER A 183 14.27 -1.65 5.39
CA SER A 183 15.53 -1.29 4.71
C SER A 183 16.32 -2.49 4.20
N SER A 184 15.98 -3.71 4.64
CA SER A 184 16.74 -4.93 4.34
C SER A 184 15.85 -6.18 4.28
N TYR A 185 16.37 -7.26 3.71
CA TYR A 185 15.65 -8.53 3.60
C TYR A 185 15.37 -9.23 4.94
N ASP A 186 16.05 -8.87 6.01
CA ASP A 186 15.85 -9.40 7.36
C ASP A 186 15.03 -8.47 8.28
N ALA A 187 14.58 -7.31 7.77
CA ALA A 187 13.84 -6.31 8.55
C ALA A 187 12.55 -6.88 9.16
N PHE A 188 11.76 -7.63 8.39
CA PHE A 188 10.50 -8.20 8.90
C PHE A 188 10.73 -9.27 9.98
N PRO A 189 11.60 -10.28 9.80
CA PRO A 189 11.98 -11.19 10.89
C PRO A 189 12.49 -10.48 12.15
N ARG A 190 13.26 -9.40 12.02
CA ARG A 190 13.74 -8.59 13.16
C ARG A 190 12.61 -7.87 13.86
N ALA A 191 11.74 -7.19 13.11
CA ALA A 191 10.60 -6.46 13.66
C ALA A 191 9.63 -7.40 14.40
N LEU A 192 9.38 -8.60 13.86
CA LEU A 192 8.52 -9.59 14.49
C LEU A 192 9.00 -9.98 15.91
N LYS A 193 10.32 -10.17 16.08
CA LYS A 193 10.95 -10.46 17.38
C LYS A 193 10.77 -9.33 18.40
N LEU A 194 10.60 -8.10 17.93
CA LEU A 194 10.40 -6.91 18.76
C LEU A 194 8.92 -6.62 19.04
N GLY A 195 7.99 -7.46 18.57
CA GLY A 195 6.57 -7.32 18.87
C GLY A 195 5.76 -6.63 17.77
N TYR A 196 6.38 -6.25 16.65
CA TYR A 196 5.63 -5.85 15.45
C TYR A 196 4.88 -7.06 14.88
N ARG A 197 3.86 -6.80 14.06
CA ARG A 197 2.99 -7.82 13.46
C ARG A 197 2.94 -7.73 11.94
N GLY A 198 3.31 -6.60 11.36
CA GLY A 198 3.29 -6.50 9.91
C GLY A 198 4.37 -5.62 9.32
N ILE A 199 4.35 -5.61 8.00
CA ILE A 199 5.25 -4.85 7.15
C ILE A 199 4.48 -4.32 5.96
N SER A 200 4.78 -3.09 5.57
CA SER A 200 4.22 -2.47 4.40
C SER A 200 4.82 -3.04 3.11
N SER A 201 3.96 -3.34 2.14
CA SER A 201 4.34 -3.65 0.76
C SER A 201 4.06 -2.46 -0.13
N LYS A 202 5.10 -2.04 -0.87
CA LYS A 202 5.03 -1.04 -1.95
C LYS A 202 5.81 -1.56 -3.14
N SER A 203 5.24 -1.52 -4.34
CA SER A 203 5.94 -1.93 -5.57
C SER A 203 7.22 -1.12 -5.79
N CYS A 204 7.25 0.15 -5.37
CA CYS A 204 8.43 1.04 -5.44
C CYS A 204 9.52 0.70 -4.41
N LYS A 205 9.24 -0.09 -3.37
CA LYS A 205 10.22 -0.58 -2.38
C LYS A 205 10.87 -1.91 -2.77
N GLY A 206 10.33 -2.59 -3.78
CA GLY A 206 10.87 -3.84 -4.32
C GLY A 206 9.87 -4.99 -4.27
N ILE A 207 9.55 -5.52 -5.44
CA ILE A 207 8.59 -6.61 -5.63
C ILE A 207 9.04 -7.93 -4.99
N TYR A 208 10.33 -8.29 -5.10
CA TYR A 208 10.85 -9.56 -4.59
C TYR A 208 10.85 -9.59 -3.07
N LYS A 209 11.30 -8.50 -2.45
CA LYS A 209 11.26 -8.34 -0.99
C LYS A 209 9.82 -8.42 -0.46
N SER A 210 8.89 -7.77 -1.13
CA SER A 210 7.46 -7.83 -0.79
C SER A 210 6.93 -9.28 -0.83
N LEU A 211 7.19 -10.01 -1.92
CA LEU A 211 6.75 -11.41 -2.08
C LEU A 211 7.35 -12.34 -1.02
N ILE A 212 8.64 -12.19 -0.71
CA ILE A 212 9.32 -12.94 0.35
C ILE A 212 8.66 -12.67 1.71
N ASN A 213 8.33 -11.42 2.02
CA ASN A 213 7.63 -11.07 3.25
C ASN A 213 6.21 -11.64 3.31
N GLY A 214 5.52 -11.75 2.16
CA GLY A 214 4.25 -12.46 2.04
C GLY A 214 4.38 -13.95 2.35
N ALA A 215 5.41 -14.61 1.80
CA ALA A 215 5.71 -16.02 2.08
C ALA A 215 5.99 -16.27 3.57
N ARG A 216 6.81 -15.40 4.20
CA ARG A 216 7.06 -15.42 5.64
C ARG A 216 5.79 -15.29 6.46
N ALA A 217 4.97 -14.28 6.19
CA ALA A 217 3.72 -14.07 6.90
C ALA A 217 2.81 -15.29 6.76
N ALA A 218 2.61 -15.80 5.55
CA ALA A 218 1.79 -16.99 5.32
C ALA A 218 2.30 -18.21 6.10
N TYR A 219 3.62 -18.45 6.07
CA TYR A 219 4.25 -19.56 6.80
C TYR A 219 4.09 -19.43 8.31
N TRP A 220 4.41 -18.27 8.90
CA TRP A 220 4.35 -18.08 10.34
C TRP A 220 2.92 -18.23 10.91
N ASN A 221 1.91 -17.76 10.16
CA ASN A 221 0.50 -17.96 10.52
C ASN A 221 0.08 -19.43 10.37
N ALA A 222 0.48 -20.10 9.29
CA ALA A 222 0.12 -21.51 9.07
C ALA A 222 0.71 -22.42 10.17
N MET A 223 1.88 -22.07 10.70
CA MET A 223 2.53 -22.77 11.80
C MET A 223 2.06 -22.30 13.20
N ASP A 224 1.15 -21.32 13.28
CA ASP A 224 0.72 -20.65 14.52
C ASP A 224 1.89 -20.14 15.39
N THR A 225 3.00 -19.79 14.74
CA THR A 225 4.21 -19.29 15.41
C THR A 225 4.17 -17.78 15.64
N ALA A 226 3.42 -17.06 14.81
CA ALA A 226 3.16 -15.64 14.97
C ALA A 226 1.93 -15.21 14.18
N ARG A 227 1.27 -14.14 14.66
CA ARG A 227 0.27 -13.40 13.89
C ARG A 227 0.99 -12.35 13.05
N ALA A 228 1.20 -12.65 11.77
CA ALA A 228 2.01 -11.82 10.87
C ALA A 228 1.20 -11.41 9.63
N PHE A 229 1.41 -10.21 9.09
CA PHE A 229 0.72 -9.79 7.87
C PHE A 229 1.51 -8.78 7.05
N VAL A 230 1.15 -8.67 5.77
CA VAL A 230 1.66 -7.64 4.87
C VAL A 230 0.53 -6.65 4.60
N THR A 231 0.82 -5.36 4.61
CA THR A 231 -0.14 -4.30 4.27
C THR A 231 0.16 -3.69 2.92
N ALA A 232 -0.80 -2.96 2.36
CA ALA A 232 -0.67 -2.27 1.09
C ALA A 232 -0.70 -0.76 1.35
N GLU A 233 0.47 -0.15 1.38
CA GLU A 233 0.65 1.29 1.55
C GLU A 233 1.05 1.92 0.23
N ASP A 234 0.85 3.23 0.10
CA ASP A 234 1.09 3.96 -1.15
C ASP A 234 2.30 4.91 -1.02
N LEU A 235 2.85 5.30 -2.15
CA LEU A 235 3.73 6.45 -2.32
C LEU A 235 3.13 7.41 -3.36
N THR A 236 1.83 7.69 -3.24
CA THR A 236 1.09 8.55 -4.17
C THR A 236 1.07 7.98 -5.60
N CYS A 237 0.71 6.69 -5.75
CA CYS A 237 0.58 6.03 -7.04
C CYS A 237 -0.48 6.73 -7.90
N GLN A 238 -0.03 7.42 -8.94
CA GLN A 238 -0.88 8.08 -9.92
C GLN A 238 -1.47 7.08 -10.92
N ALA A 239 -2.48 7.53 -11.67
CA ALA A 239 -3.07 6.76 -12.75
C ALA A 239 -2.02 6.36 -13.80
N GLY A 240 -2.16 5.15 -14.35
CA GLY A 240 -1.18 4.52 -15.24
C GLY A 240 -0.36 3.43 -14.54
N LEU A 241 0.89 3.25 -14.97
CA LEU A 241 1.74 2.13 -14.56
C LEU A 241 1.91 1.99 -13.05
N ALA A 242 2.04 3.11 -12.32
CA ALA A 242 2.28 3.10 -10.88
C ALA A 242 1.16 2.38 -10.13
N ILE A 243 -0.09 2.83 -10.27
CA ILE A 243 -1.23 2.21 -9.58
C ILE A 243 -1.56 0.81 -10.12
N GLN A 244 -1.34 0.54 -11.40
CA GLN A 244 -1.58 -0.77 -12.02
C GLN A 244 -0.64 -1.83 -11.44
N GLN A 245 0.67 -1.60 -11.51
CA GLN A 245 1.68 -2.56 -11.04
C GLN A 245 1.58 -2.77 -9.53
N ASP A 246 1.35 -1.70 -8.77
CA ASP A 246 1.15 -1.80 -7.33
C ASP A 246 -0.11 -2.60 -6.99
N THR A 247 -1.23 -2.31 -7.65
CA THR A 247 -2.50 -3.04 -7.42
C THR A 247 -2.40 -4.50 -7.82
N ALA A 248 -1.67 -4.85 -8.88
CA ALA A 248 -1.41 -6.25 -9.22
C ALA A 248 -0.62 -6.98 -8.13
N LEU A 249 0.38 -6.33 -7.52
CA LEU A 249 1.12 -6.89 -6.38
C LEU A 249 0.22 -7.07 -5.14
N VAL A 250 -0.57 -6.06 -4.80
CA VAL A 250 -1.55 -6.10 -3.69
C VAL A 250 -2.55 -7.25 -3.89
N ALA A 251 -3.09 -7.36 -5.11
CA ALA A 251 -4.01 -8.41 -5.49
C ALA A 251 -3.38 -9.79 -5.37
N PHE A 252 -2.14 -9.96 -5.83
CA PHE A 252 -1.41 -11.23 -5.76
C PHE A 252 -1.17 -11.69 -4.31
N HIS A 253 -0.87 -10.76 -3.40
CA HIS A 253 -0.78 -11.07 -1.96
C HIS A 253 -2.12 -11.53 -1.37
N GLY A 254 -3.25 -11.15 -1.98
CA GLY A 254 -4.59 -11.36 -1.44
C GLY A 254 -4.99 -10.32 -0.40
N ILE A 255 -4.34 -9.15 -0.40
CA ILE A 255 -4.68 -8.04 0.48
C ILE A 255 -6.00 -7.42 0.01
N ILE A 256 -6.95 -7.21 0.92
CA ILE A 256 -8.32 -6.80 0.58
C ILE A 256 -8.56 -5.28 0.66
N HIS A 257 -7.62 -4.52 1.26
CA HIS A 257 -7.68 -3.06 1.33
C HIS A 257 -6.28 -2.46 1.15
N ALA A 258 -6.18 -1.30 0.50
CA ALA A 258 -4.92 -0.63 0.24
C ALA A 258 -5.05 0.89 0.37
N GLU A 259 -4.00 1.54 0.86
CA GLU A 259 -3.86 2.99 0.65
C GLU A 259 -3.81 3.26 -0.85
N ARG A 260 -4.65 4.19 -1.30
CA ARG A 260 -4.60 4.77 -2.64
C ARG A 260 -4.88 6.24 -2.49
N ASN A 261 -3.86 7.08 -2.56
CA ASN A 261 -4.00 8.52 -2.33
C ASN A 261 -3.52 9.37 -3.52
N GLY A 262 -2.87 8.78 -4.52
CA GLY A 262 -2.44 9.50 -5.73
C GLY A 262 -3.58 10.26 -6.42
N HIS A 263 -4.76 9.66 -6.47
CA HIS A 263 -5.96 10.26 -7.06
C HIS A 263 -6.53 11.46 -6.29
N HIS A 264 -6.10 11.70 -5.04
CA HIS A 264 -6.49 12.90 -4.30
C HIS A 264 -5.67 14.12 -4.74
N TYR A 265 -4.41 13.89 -5.14
CA TYR A 265 -3.47 14.97 -5.46
C TYR A 265 -3.36 15.22 -6.95
N VAL A 266 -3.71 14.24 -7.79
CA VAL A 266 -3.70 14.34 -9.25
C VAL A 266 -5.01 13.83 -9.82
N ASN A 267 -5.66 14.65 -10.65
CA ASN A 267 -6.91 14.33 -11.32
C ASN A 267 -6.71 13.34 -12.47
N GLY A 268 -6.42 12.08 -12.13
CA GLY A 268 -6.25 11.00 -13.08
C GLY A 268 -5.21 11.30 -14.16
N PHE A 269 -5.64 11.25 -15.42
CA PHE A 269 -4.82 11.48 -16.60
C PHE A 269 -4.87 12.95 -17.09
N SER A 270 -5.19 13.93 -16.23
CA SER A 270 -5.32 15.34 -16.64
C SER A 270 -4.06 15.97 -17.24
N ASN A 271 -2.88 15.37 -17.02
CA ASN A 271 -1.59 15.89 -17.45
C ASN A 271 -1.00 15.16 -18.67
N VAL A 272 -1.76 14.28 -19.31
CA VAL A 272 -1.35 13.55 -20.52
C VAL A 272 -2.31 13.83 -21.68
N SER A 273 -1.97 13.38 -22.89
CA SER A 273 -2.84 13.56 -24.05
C SER A 273 -4.13 12.72 -23.94
N ASP A 274 -5.23 13.22 -24.51
CA ASP A 274 -6.50 12.48 -24.56
C ASP A 274 -6.33 11.10 -25.21
N ALA A 275 -5.50 11.00 -26.25
CA ALA A 275 -5.25 9.73 -26.93
C ALA A 275 -4.67 8.68 -25.97
N GLU A 276 -3.65 9.08 -25.19
CA GLU A 276 -3.01 8.23 -24.19
C GLU A 276 -3.97 7.88 -23.04
N ALA A 277 -4.72 8.85 -22.52
CA ALA A 277 -5.71 8.62 -21.47
C ALA A 277 -6.77 7.57 -21.91
N HIS A 278 -7.27 7.68 -23.16
CA HIS A 278 -8.25 6.76 -23.71
C HIS A 278 -7.68 5.38 -24.04
N GLU A 279 -6.37 5.26 -24.31
CA GLU A 279 -5.72 3.95 -24.45
C GLU A 279 -5.70 3.18 -23.13
N PHE A 280 -5.34 3.85 -22.03
CA PHE A 280 -5.42 3.24 -20.69
C PHE A 280 -6.85 2.89 -20.30
N LEU A 281 -7.82 3.77 -20.56
CA LEU A 281 -9.23 3.50 -20.31
C LEU A 281 -9.73 2.27 -21.07
N ARG A 282 -9.34 2.14 -22.36
CA ARG A 282 -9.75 1.01 -23.20
C ARG A 282 -9.10 -0.31 -22.75
N ALA A 283 -7.85 -0.26 -22.32
CA ALA A 283 -7.13 -1.43 -21.82
C ALA A 283 -7.65 -1.88 -20.43
N HIS A 284 -8.10 -0.93 -19.60
CA HIS A 284 -8.53 -1.20 -18.22
C HIS A 284 -9.87 -0.54 -17.87
N PRO A 285 -10.98 -0.93 -18.53
CA PRO A 285 -12.28 -0.29 -18.35
C PRO A 285 -12.94 -0.56 -17.00
N ASP A 286 -12.41 -1.52 -16.23
CA ASP A 286 -12.85 -1.81 -14.86
C ASP A 286 -12.07 -1.01 -13.80
N LEU A 287 -10.84 -0.60 -14.12
CA LEU A 287 -9.97 0.19 -13.23
C LEU A 287 -10.14 1.70 -13.44
N TYR A 288 -10.43 2.13 -14.67
CA TYR A 288 -10.59 3.54 -15.01
C TYR A 288 -12.00 3.87 -15.50
N GLU A 289 -12.36 5.15 -15.42
CA GLU A 289 -13.58 5.70 -15.99
C GLU A 289 -13.36 7.11 -16.55
N GLN A 290 -14.24 7.53 -17.44
CA GLN A 290 -14.31 8.91 -17.88
C GLN A 290 -14.98 9.74 -16.78
N GLY A 291 -14.20 10.55 -16.07
CA GLY A 291 -14.69 11.58 -15.17
C GLY A 291 -15.19 12.81 -15.94
N LYS A 292 -15.55 13.85 -15.19
CA LYS A 292 -16.05 15.11 -15.78
C LYS A 292 -15.00 15.77 -16.69
N ASP A 293 -13.75 15.79 -16.26
CA ASP A 293 -12.68 16.55 -16.91
C ASP A 293 -11.52 15.67 -17.41
N ALA A 294 -11.36 14.44 -16.89
CA ALA A 294 -10.27 13.54 -17.25
C ALA A 294 -10.67 12.06 -17.07
N VAL A 295 -9.92 11.16 -17.71
CA VAL A 295 -9.94 9.75 -17.32
C VAL A 295 -9.32 9.61 -15.93
N GLN A 296 -9.99 8.91 -15.03
CA GLN A 296 -9.59 8.80 -13.63
C GLN A 296 -9.77 7.36 -13.11
N LEU A 297 -9.24 7.11 -11.91
CA LEU A 297 -9.43 5.84 -11.20
C LEU A 297 -10.92 5.66 -10.84
N ALA A 298 -11.49 4.51 -11.21
CA ALA A 298 -12.88 4.19 -10.91
C ALA A 298 -13.01 3.57 -9.51
N VAL A 299 -13.31 4.40 -8.51
CA VAL A 299 -13.60 3.96 -7.14
C VAL A 299 -15.11 3.85 -6.95
N ARG A 300 -15.61 2.63 -6.75
CA ARG A 300 -17.05 2.34 -6.60
C ARG A 300 -17.26 1.42 -5.41
N ASP A 301 -18.25 1.72 -4.57
CA ASP A 301 -18.53 0.98 -3.33
C ASP A 301 -17.28 0.83 -2.44
N GLY A 302 -16.45 1.88 -2.42
CA GLY A 302 -15.21 1.98 -1.69
C GLY A 302 -14.10 1.07 -2.22
N ALA A 303 -14.20 0.57 -3.45
CA ALA A 303 -13.24 -0.37 -4.02
C ALA A 303 -12.84 -0.01 -5.46
N ILE A 304 -11.64 -0.45 -5.82
CA ILE A 304 -11.20 -0.54 -7.21
C ILE A 304 -11.31 -1.98 -7.70
N LYS A 305 -11.71 -2.15 -8.96
CA LYS A 305 -11.70 -3.43 -9.69
C LYS A 305 -10.50 -3.44 -10.63
N PHE A 306 -9.95 -4.62 -10.88
CA PHE A 306 -8.69 -4.76 -11.62
C PHE A 306 -8.57 -6.11 -12.34
N SER A 307 -9.70 -6.71 -12.67
CA SER A 307 -9.77 -7.92 -13.51
C SER A 307 -8.99 -7.77 -14.83
N SER A 308 -8.93 -6.57 -15.42
CA SER A 308 -8.15 -6.31 -16.63
C SER A 308 -6.61 -6.38 -16.45
N LEU A 309 -6.08 -6.26 -15.23
CA LEU A 309 -4.62 -6.25 -15.00
C LEU A 309 -3.96 -7.59 -15.32
N GLY A 310 -4.73 -8.69 -15.36
CA GLY A 310 -4.28 -10.02 -15.75
C GLY A 310 -4.64 -10.40 -17.18
N ALA A 311 -5.22 -9.49 -17.98
CA ALA A 311 -5.76 -9.83 -19.29
C ALA A 311 -4.72 -9.91 -20.41
N ALA A 312 -3.54 -9.31 -20.21
CA ALA A 312 -2.47 -9.25 -21.21
C ALA A 312 -1.12 -9.67 -20.61
N PRO A 313 -0.19 -10.19 -21.44
CA PRO A 313 1.16 -10.49 -20.99
C PRO A 313 1.91 -9.27 -20.45
N GLY A 314 2.79 -9.51 -19.47
CA GLY A 314 3.57 -8.48 -18.82
C GLY A 314 3.07 -8.12 -17.42
N PHE A 315 3.61 -7.03 -16.88
CA PHE A 315 3.33 -6.55 -15.55
C PHE A 315 2.21 -5.51 -15.56
N ALA A 316 0.98 -5.99 -15.75
CA ALA A 316 -0.27 -5.26 -15.50
C ALA A 316 -0.50 -3.96 -16.31
N SER A 317 0.35 -3.66 -17.30
CA SER A 317 0.25 -2.43 -18.08
C SER A 317 -0.91 -2.43 -19.06
N GLY A 318 -1.17 -3.55 -19.75
CA GLY A 318 -2.15 -3.69 -20.85
C GLY A 318 -1.89 -2.82 -22.09
N VAL A 319 -1.07 -1.79 -21.94
CA VAL A 319 -0.71 -0.77 -22.91
C VAL A 319 0.79 -0.90 -23.19
N ASP A 320 1.18 -0.66 -24.45
CA ASP A 320 2.59 -0.64 -24.85
C ASP A 320 3.17 0.75 -24.56
N PRO A 321 4.18 0.88 -23.69
CA PRO A 321 4.80 2.16 -23.37
C PRO A 321 5.51 2.82 -24.56
N ARG A 322 5.67 2.14 -25.71
CA ARG A 322 6.15 2.78 -26.96
C ARG A 322 5.07 3.61 -27.65
N HIS A 323 3.80 3.38 -27.32
CA HIS A 323 2.66 4.12 -27.88
C HIS A 323 2.19 5.25 -26.96
N VAL A 324 2.70 5.29 -25.73
CA VAL A 324 2.14 6.08 -24.62
C VAL A 324 3.28 6.74 -23.83
N GLY A 325 3.20 8.05 -23.60
CA GLY A 325 4.32 8.90 -23.18
C GLY A 325 4.94 9.69 -24.35
N GLN A 326 5.47 10.89 -24.07
CA GLN A 326 6.13 11.72 -25.07
C GLN A 326 7.15 10.89 -25.85
N LYS A 327 7.03 10.84 -27.19
CA LYS A 327 8.10 10.30 -28.04
C LYS A 327 9.39 10.99 -27.61
N ALA A 328 10.44 10.20 -27.36
CA ALA A 328 11.77 10.69 -26.99
C ALA A 328 12.43 11.64 -28.02
N THR A 329 11.69 12.07 -29.05
CA THR A 329 12.09 13.00 -30.10
C THR A 329 11.73 14.47 -29.82
N GLU A 330 11.06 14.79 -28.71
CA GLU A 330 10.70 16.18 -28.36
C GLU A 330 11.21 16.63 -26.98
N ILE A 331 12.39 16.14 -26.57
CA ILE A 331 13.13 16.83 -25.50
C ILE A 331 13.64 18.15 -26.10
N GLN A 332 12.90 19.24 -25.90
CA GLN A 332 13.40 20.58 -26.16
C GLN A 332 14.68 20.76 -25.31
N PRO A 333 15.83 21.15 -25.89
CA PRO A 333 17.12 21.22 -25.18
C PRO A 333 17.19 22.24 -24.03
N GLU A 334 16.10 22.93 -23.68
CA GLU A 334 16.12 24.08 -22.80
C GLU A 334 15.75 23.77 -21.33
N ILE A 335 15.27 22.57 -21.00
CA ILE A 335 14.92 22.17 -19.61
C ILE A 335 16.01 21.28 -18.97
N LEU A 336 17.28 21.62 -19.19
CA LEU A 336 18.41 21.02 -18.46
C LEU A 336 19.31 22.07 -17.78
N LYS A 337 18.84 23.32 -17.64
CA LYS A 337 19.61 24.39 -16.98
C LYS A 337 19.30 24.62 -15.50
N ASP A 338 18.23 24.05 -14.94
CA ASP A 338 17.80 24.39 -13.57
C ASP A 338 17.99 23.28 -12.52
N TYR A 339 18.61 22.16 -12.86
CA TYR A 339 19.08 21.20 -11.85
C TYR A 339 20.61 21.21 -11.84
N GLY A 340 21.12 22.23 -11.15
CA GLY A 340 22.53 22.34 -10.81
C GLY A 340 23.02 21.08 -10.10
N THR A 341 24.18 20.62 -10.56
CA THR A 341 25.06 19.63 -9.94
C THR A 341 25.31 19.89 -8.46
#